data_AF-A0A976H050-F1
#
_entry.id   AF-A0A976H050-F1
#
_cell.length_a   1.000
_cell.length_b   1.000
_cell.length_c   1.000
_cell.angle_alpha   90.00
_cell.angle_beta   90.00
_cell.angle_gamma   90.00
#
_symmetry.space_group_name_H-M   'P 1'
#
loop_
_entity.id
_entity.type
_entity.pdbx_description
1 polymer ?
#
loop_
_entity_poly.entity_id
_entity_poly.type
_entity_poly.pdbx_seq_one_letter_code
_entity_poly.pdbx_strand_id
1 'polypeptide(L)'
;MAIQRKRIAPFCQASLARRPTSSSPSPKERNRTRRPHKSSNRPATSANGRASTSPRPPQRKFLSVLAQTVPARSPSASLSAAPKMADSSVGLSRRDFLRSLSVDILSRMRLSRGVPAKHNIRRAAQAALHAWGQGHDYAETLVERHAQRYQLSPADRGLLHAILFGVLRHRRVLDHWISEMRRGKLDMDARDLLRIGLFQVLILHIADHAAVNETVEAGKANIRGLLNAVLRRAVGQKTKWLESLDNLPPAELHSHPDWLFKRWRKHYGLEQAIAIMEWNQQPAENFARYNPLSAQECPLESPLDGVDGFYHIEGPV
;
A
#
# COMPACT_ATOMS: atom_id res chain seq x y z
N MET A 1 -33.27 -49.15 24.18
CA MET A 1 -33.76 -50.08 23.15
C MET A 1 -33.41 -49.52 21.78
N ALA A 2 -32.60 -50.26 21.02
CA ALA A 2 -31.98 -49.86 19.77
C ALA A 2 -32.79 -50.35 18.57
N ILE A 3 -32.93 -49.54 17.52
CA ILE A 3 -33.33 -50.00 16.18
C ILE A 3 -32.43 -49.36 15.11
N GLN A 4 -31.38 -50.12 14.79
CA GLN A 4 -30.90 -50.53 13.46
C GLN A 4 -30.79 -49.48 12.33
N ARG A 5 -29.54 -49.04 12.12
CA ARG A 5 -29.00 -48.49 10.86
C ARG A 5 -28.84 -49.61 9.82
N LYS A 6 -29.36 -49.41 8.59
CA LYS A 6 -29.07 -50.27 7.44
C LYS A 6 -27.63 -50.06 6.96
N ARG A 7 -26.88 -51.17 6.94
CA ARG A 7 -25.57 -51.35 6.29
C ARG A 7 -25.76 -51.51 4.78
N ILE A 8 -24.90 -50.89 3.99
CA ILE A 8 -24.49 -51.38 2.68
C ILE A 8 -22.96 -51.44 2.71
N ALA A 9 -22.41 -52.61 2.39
CA ALA A 9 -20.99 -52.90 2.22
C ALA A 9 -20.82 -53.66 0.88
N PRO A 10 -19.61 -54.07 0.48
CA PRO A 10 -18.65 -53.30 -0.31
C PRO A 10 -18.41 -53.95 -1.69
N PHE A 11 -17.77 -53.23 -2.62
CA PHE A 11 -17.26 -53.82 -3.86
C PHE A 11 -15.74 -53.69 -3.96
N CYS A 12 -15.19 -54.67 -4.67
CA CYS A 12 -13.90 -55.32 -4.49
C CYS A 12 -12.63 -54.55 -4.89
N GLN A 13 -11.54 -55.10 -4.33
CA GLN A 13 -10.12 -54.93 -4.60
C GLN A 13 -9.71 -55.06 -6.07
N ALA A 14 -8.64 -54.35 -6.46
CA ALA A 14 -7.63 -54.87 -7.38
C ALA A 14 -6.25 -54.20 -7.15
N SER A 15 -5.30 -55.05 -6.74
CA SER A 15 -3.86 -55.09 -6.98
C SER A 15 -2.90 -53.91 -6.73
N LEU A 16 -2.03 -54.22 -5.76
CA LEU A 16 -0.64 -53.83 -5.52
C LEU A 16 0.26 -53.69 -6.77
N ALA A 17 1.14 -52.69 -6.76
CA ALA A 17 2.58 -52.89 -6.97
C ALA A 17 3.38 -51.70 -6.39
N ARG A 18 4.40 -52.00 -5.57
CA ARG A 18 5.31 -51.05 -4.92
C ARG A 18 6.65 -50.99 -5.65
N ARG A 19 7.19 -49.76 -5.77
CA ARG A 19 8.62 -49.33 -5.66
C ARG A 19 9.57 -49.70 -6.83
N PRO A 20 10.75 -49.04 -7.02
CA PRO A 20 11.50 -48.20 -6.07
C PRO A 20 12.11 -46.87 -6.61
N THR A 21 12.83 -46.22 -5.69
CA THR A 21 13.60 -44.97 -5.67
C THR A 21 14.89 -44.93 -6.51
N SER A 22 15.39 -43.71 -6.76
CA SER A 22 16.78 -43.24 -7.07
C SER A 22 16.81 -42.41 -8.37
N SER A 23 17.64 -41.40 -8.63
CA SER A 23 18.64 -40.59 -7.91
C SER A 23 19.09 -39.53 -8.93
N SER A 24 19.38 -38.30 -8.52
CA SER A 24 20.01 -37.26 -9.36
C SER A 24 21.35 -37.74 -9.94
N PRO A 25 21.78 -37.21 -11.11
CA PRO A 25 22.95 -36.32 -11.06
C PRO A 25 23.00 -35.21 -12.14
N SER A 26 23.66 -34.12 -11.77
CA SER A 26 24.39 -33.15 -12.62
C SER A 26 25.81 -33.06 -12.02
N PRO A 27 26.89 -32.51 -12.64
CA PRO A 27 27.06 -31.88 -13.97
C PRO A 27 28.28 -32.43 -14.77
N LYS A 28 28.39 -32.11 -16.07
CA LYS A 28 29.69 -32.16 -16.78
C LYS A 28 29.90 -30.94 -17.69
N GLU A 29 30.89 -30.16 -17.29
CA GLU A 29 31.76 -29.28 -18.07
C GLU A 29 32.12 -29.81 -19.47
N ARG A 30 32.13 -28.90 -20.46
CA ARG A 30 33.19 -28.90 -21.48
C ARG A 30 33.38 -27.50 -22.08
N ASN A 31 34.53 -26.91 -21.73
CA ASN A 31 35.15 -25.76 -22.39
C ASN A 31 35.50 -26.07 -23.86
N ARG A 32 35.39 -25.07 -24.74
CA ARG A 32 36.40 -24.83 -25.81
C ARG A 32 36.38 -23.38 -26.29
N THR A 33 37.58 -22.81 -26.22
CA THR A 33 38.06 -21.49 -26.63
C THR A 33 38.31 -21.41 -28.14
N ARG A 34 38.15 -20.21 -28.74
CA ARG A 34 39.20 -19.46 -29.48
C ARG A 34 38.66 -18.16 -30.10
N ARG A 35 39.50 -17.12 -30.07
CA ARG A 35 39.29 -15.71 -30.48
C ARG A 35 39.67 -15.48 -31.98
N PRO A 36 40.05 -14.26 -32.45
CA PRO A 36 39.22 -13.33 -33.22
C PRO A 36 39.84 -12.96 -34.59
N HIS A 37 39.15 -12.18 -35.44
CA HIS A 37 39.84 -11.38 -36.47
C HIS A 37 39.11 -10.05 -36.76
N LYS A 38 39.87 -9.14 -37.36
CA LYS A 38 39.91 -7.69 -37.23
C LYS A 38 39.53 -7.02 -38.56
N SER A 39 39.08 -5.76 -38.48
CA SER A 39 39.47 -4.61 -39.36
C SER A 39 38.92 -4.46 -40.78
N SER A 40 38.18 -3.36 -41.03
CA SER A 40 38.55 -2.20 -41.90
C SER A 40 37.30 -1.31 -42.13
N ASN A 41 37.27 -0.06 -41.64
CA ASN A 41 37.66 1.23 -42.23
C ASN A 41 36.81 1.76 -43.43
N ARG A 42 35.90 2.73 -43.13
CA ARG A 42 35.60 4.08 -43.75
C ARG A 42 35.46 4.25 -45.29
N PRO A 43 34.92 5.39 -45.81
CA PRO A 43 33.86 6.32 -45.32
C PRO A 43 32.86 6.79 -46.44
N ALA A 44 31.93 7.68 -46.05
CA ALA A 44 31.43 8.86 -46.80
C ALA A 44 29.98 8.89 -47.36
N THR A 45 29.38 10.05 -47.08
CA THR A 45 28.42 10.86 -47.87
C THR A 45 26.91 10.54 -47.92
N SER A 46 26.16 11.47 -47.29
CA SER A 46 25.03 12.26 -47.82
C SER A 46 23.89 11.56 -48.59
N ALA A 47 22.67 11.60 -48.03
CA ALA A 47 21.54 12.37 -48.57
C ALA A 47 20.18 11.88 -48.02
N ASN A 48 19.34 12.86 -47.65
CA ASN A 48 17.88 12.91 -47.75
C ASN A 48 16.99 11.72 -47.34
N GLY A 49 16.23 11.96 -46.26
CA GLY A 49 14.77 12.03 -46.31
C GLY A 49 13.99 10.72 -46.47
N ARG A 50 13.34 10.28 -45.39
CA ARG A 50 11.90 9.93 -45.37
C ARG A 50 11.45 9.51 -43.97
N ALA A 51 10.18 9.80 -43.72
CA ALA A 51 9.44 9.51 -42.50
C ALA A 51 9.49 8.03 -42.09
N SER A 52 9.62 7.77 -40.79
CA SER A 52 9.27 6.48 -40.19
C SER A 52 8.55 6.70 -38.87
N THR A 53 7.23 6.60 -38.94
CA THR A 53 6.30 6.40 -37.85
C THR A 53 6.68 5.17 -37.02
N SER A 54 6.85 5.35 -35.72
CA SER A 54 7.10 4.26 -34.77
C SER A 54 5.78 3.52 -34.45
N PRO A 55 5.72 2.18 -34.46
CA PRO A 55 4.48 1.45 -34.25
C PRO A 55 4.11 1.33 -32.76
N ARG A 56 2.88 1.72 -32.42
CA ARG A 56 2.20 1.41 -31.14
C ARG A 56 1.95 -0.11 -31.02
N PRO A 57 1.97 -0.68 -29.80
CA PRO A 57 1.60 -2.09 -29.61
C PRO A 57 0.08 -2.30 -29.80
N PRO A 58 -0.34 -3.50 -30.25
CA PRO A 58 -1.72 -3.74 -30.69
C PRO A 58 -2.69 -3.87 -29.51
N GLN A 59 -3.80 -3.13 -29.58
CA GLN A 59 -4.97 -3.37 -28.73
C GLN A 59 -5.68 -4.64 -29.20
N ARG A 60 -5.65 -5.70 -28.38
CA ARG A 60 -6.44 -6.91 -28.60
C ARG A 60 -7.91 -6.60 -28.30
N LYS A 61 -8.70 -6.51 -29.37
CA LYS A 61 -10.15 -6.67 -29.34
C LYS A 61 -10.45 -8.13 -28.97
N PHE A 62 -11.14 -8.37 -27.87
CA PHE A 62 -11.92 -9.58 -27.66
C PHE A 62 -13.38 -9.16 -27.55
N LEU A 63 -14.14 -9.38 -28.62
CA LEU A 63 -15.59 -9.38 -28.58
C LEU A 63 -16.08 -10.80 -28.32
N SER A 64 -17.07 -10.87 -27.44
CA SER A 64 -18.21 -11.80 -27.45
C SER A 64 -17.92 -13.30 -27.62
N VAL A 65 -18.14 -14.07 -26.55
CA VAL A 65 -19.07 -15.22 -26.49
C VAL A 65 -19.14 -15.68 -25.02
N LEU A 66 -20.28 -15.42 -24.37
CA LEU A 66 -21.00 -16.28 -23.42
C LEU A 66 -22.16 -15.47 -22.83
N ALA A 67 -23.18 -15.26 -23.66
CA ALA A 67 -24.52 -14.99 -23.19
C ALA A 67 -25.19 -16.35 -22.97
N GLN A 68 -25.45 -16.71 -21.72
CA GLN A 68 -26.52 -17.63 -21.36
C GLN A 68 -26.92 -17.41 -19.89
N THR A 69 -28.03 -16.69 -19.75
CA THR A 69 -29.13 -16.88 -18.80
C THR A 69 -28.82 -16.90 -17.30
N VAL A 70 -28.93 -15.71 -16.67
CA VAL A 70 -29.42 -15.57 -15.29
C VAL A 70 -30.73 -14.79 -15.37
N PRO A 71 -31.86 -15.31 -14.87
CA PRO A 71 -33.15 -14.63 -15.00
C PRO A 71 -33.20 -13.37 -14.14
N ALA A 72 -33.76 -12.32 -14.72
CA ALA A 72 -34.01 -11.05 -14.06
C ALA A 72 -34.98 -11.24 -12.87
N ARG A 73 -34.49 -10.97 -11.66
CA ARG A 73 -35.33 -10.80 -10.46
C ARG A 73 -35.46 -9.30 -10.21
N SER A 74 -36.68 -8.81 -10.29
CA SER A 74 -37.09 -7.43 -9.98
C SER A 74 -36.59 -6.99 -8.61
N PRO A 75 -36.05 -5.77 -8.42
CA PRO A 75 -35.85 -5.22 -7.09
C PRO A 75 -37.12 -4.47 -6.67
N SER A 76 -38.16 -5.21 -6.28
CA SER A 76 -39.20 -4.70 -5.39
C SER A 76 -38.89 -5.23 -3.98
N ALA A 77 -37.85 -4.67 -3.37
CA ALA A 77 -37.59 -4.80 -1.95
C ALA A 77 -37.00 -3.47 -1.50
N SER A 78 -37.80 -2.75 -0.73
CA SER A 78 -37.43 -1.56 0.02
C SER A 78 -36.04 -1.69 0.64
N LEU A 79 -35.06 -0.95 0.11
CA LEU A 79 -33.87 -0.53 0.85
C LEU A 79 -34.30 0.49 1.91
N SER A 80 -35.04 0.01 2.90
CA SER A 80 -35.25 0.66 4.19
C SER A 80 -34.26 0.00 5.15
N ALA A 81 -33.56 0.82 5.92
CA ALA A 81 -32.48 0.48 6.85
C ALA A 81 -31.10 0.26 6.23
N ALA A 82 -30.50 1.36 5.76
CA ALA A 82 -29.08 1.57 6.04
C ALA A 82 -28.88 1.48 7.57
N PRO A 83 -27.80 0.85 8.07
CA PRO A 83 -27.54 0.83 9.50
C PRO A 83 -27.46 2.28 9.98
N LYS A 84 -28.22 2.61 11.02
CA LYS A 84 -28.10 3.88 11.73
C LYS A 84 -26.67 3.94 12.23
N MET A 85 -25.82 4.69 11.52
CA MET A 85 -24.54 5.16 12.03
C MET A 85 -24.87 5.82 13.37
N ALA A 86 -24.35 5.24 14.45
CA ALA A 86 -24.57 5.73 15.79
C ALA A 86 -24.25 7.23 15.85
N ASP A 87 -25.14 7.98 16.48
CA ASP A 87 -24.94 9.37 16.86
C ASP A 87 -23.67 9.47 17.72
N SER A 88 -22.56 9.76 17.08
CA SER A 88 -21.36 10.30 17.71
C SER A 88 -20.89 11.48 16.87
N SER A 89 -21.77 12.48 16.76
CA SER A 89 -21.41 13.83 16.37
C SER A 89 -20.52 14.48 17.44
N VAL A 90 -19.29 13.98 17.56
CA VAL A 90 -18.18 14.79 18.01
C VAL A 90 -17.38 15.04 16.75
N GLY A 91 -17.68 16.17 16.08
CA GLY A 91 -16.91 16.64 14.95
C GLY A 91 -15.49 16.96 15.40
N LEU A 92 -14.66 15.93 15.52
CA LEU A 92 -13.23 16.07 15.75
C LEU A 92 -12.69 16.83 14.54
N SER A 93 -12.09 17.99 14.79
CA SER A 93 -11.39 18.71 13.73
C SER A 93 -10.42 17.74 13.07
N ARG A 94 -10.20 17.84 11.75
CA ARG A 94 -9.20 17.01 11.06
C ARG A 94 -7.82 17.11 11.75
N ARG A 95 -7.55 18.23 12.43
CA ARG A 95 -6.41 18.45 13.32
C ARG A 95 -6.38 17.45 14.49
N ASP A 96 -7.52 17.26 15.16
CA ASP A 96 -7.69 16.31 16.27
C ASP A 96 -7.60 14.87 15.77
N PHE A 97 -8.13 14.60 14.56
CA PHE A 97 -7.99 13.30 13.92
C PHE A 97 -6.54 12.93 13.57
N LEU A 98 -5.77 13.86 13.01
CA LEU A 98 -4.34 13.62 12.75
C LEU A 98 -3.54 13.46 14.05
N ARG A 99 -3.94 14.15 15.12
CA ARG A 99 -3.38 13.94 16.47
C ARG A 99 -3.77 12.58 17.06
N SER A 100 -5.01 12.12 16.89
CA SER A 100 -5.49 10.84 17.42
C SER A 100 -4.88 9.63 16.70
N LEU A 101 -4.74 9.72 15.37
CA LEU A 101 -4.01 8.73 14.56
C LEU A 101 -2.60 8.46 15.09
N SER A 102 -1.91 9.49 15.61
CA SER A 102 -0.57 9.34 16.18
C SER A 102 -0.56 8.42 17.40
N VAL A 103 -1.55 8.52 18.28
CA VAL A 103 -1.60 7.73 19.51
C VAL A 103 -1.85 6.26 19.17
N ASP A 104 -2.77 5.99 18.25
CA ASP A 104 -3.08 4.62 17.83
C ASP A 104 -1.93 3.96 17.07
N ILE A 105 -1.33 4.67 16.12
CA ILE A 105 -0.25 4.16 15.28
C ILE A 105 1.01 3.89 16.13
N LEU A 106 1.35 4.79 17.06
CA LEU A 106 2.50 4.61 17.96
C LEU A 106 2.21 3.60 19.08
N SER A 107 0.98 3.49 19.59
CA SER A 107 0.63 2.48 20.60
C SER A 107 0.66 1.06 20.02
N ARG A 108 0.27 0.91 18.75
CA ARG A 108 0.40 -0.35 18.00
C ARG A 108 1.86 -0.69 17.67
N MET A 109 2.72 0.33 17.52
CA MET A 109 4.16 0.15 17.36
C MET A 109 4.86 0.15 18.73
N ARG A 110 4.99 -1.01 19.36
CA ARG A 110 5.98 -1.19 20.44
C ARG A 110 7.38 -0.93 19.87
N LEU A 111 7.82 0.33 19.92
CA LEU A 111 9.16 0.76 19.53
C LEU A 111 10.16 0.15 20.52
N SER A 112 10.52 -1.10 20.25
CA SER A 112 11.65 -1.76 20.91
C SER A 112 12.91 -1.02 20.50
N ARG A 113 13.61 -0.43 21.48
CA ARG A 113 14.94 0.15 21.26
C ARG A 113 15.91 -1.00 20.97
N GLY A 114 16.13 -1.28 19.69
CA GLY A 114 17.09 -2.25 19.18
C GLY A 114 18.22 -1.56 18.38
N VAL A 115 19.44 -2.06 18.59
CA VAL A 115 20.74 -1.66 18.02
C VAL A 115 20.73 -1.45 16.49
N PRO A 116 21.49 -0.49 15.92
CA PRO A 116 21.26 0.02 14.58
C PRO A 116 21.73 -0.94 13.48
N ALA A 117 20.81 -1.32 12.60
CA ALA A 117 21.21 -1.70 11.24
C ALA A 117 21.64 -0.43 10.50
N LYS A 118 22.79 -0.49 9.82
CA LYS A 118 23.39 0.61 9.02
C LYS A 118 22.52 1.06 7.82
N HIS A 119 21.26 0.61 7.75
CA HIS A 119 20.32 0.82 6.66
C HIS A 119 19.24 1.82 7.06
N ASN A 120 19.19 2.93 6.33
CA ASN A 120 18.23 3.98 6.59
C ASN A 120 16.83 3.55 6.12
N ILE A 121 15.90 3.36 7.05
CA ILE A 121 14.49 2.99 6.80
C ILE A 121 13.82 3.95 5.81
N ARG A 122 14.19 5.24 5.83
CA ARG A 122 13.61 6.26 4.95
C ARG A 122 14.09 6.06 3.52
N ARG A 123 15.29 5.51 3.31
CA ARG A 123 15.77 5.08 1.99
C ARG A 123 15.01 3.86 1.48
N ALA A 124 14.65 2.92 2.37
CA ALA A 124 13.79 1.80 2.02
C ALA A 124 12.38 2.28 1.62
N ALA A 125 11.81 3.21 2.40
CA ALA A 125 10.52 3.83 2.10
C ALA A 125 10.53 4.63 0.79
N GLN A 126 11.59 5.41 0.53
CA GLN A 126 11.76 6.14 -0.73
C GLN A 126 11.83 5.17 -1.92
N ALA A 127 12.62 4.11 -1.81
CA ALA A 127 12.73 3.11 -2.87
C ALA A 127 11.38 2.42 -3.14
N ALA A 128 10.61 2.12 -2.08
CA ALA A 128 9.27 1.56 -2.20
C ALA A 128 8.29 2.54 -2.87
N LEU A 129 8.29 3.83 -2.48
CA LEU A 129 7.46 4.86 -3.11
C LEU A 129 7.80 5.04 -4.59
N HIS A 130 9.09 5.05 -4.92
CA HIS A 130 9.55 5.15 -6.30
C HIS A 130 9.07 3.96 -7.13
N ALA A 131 9.21 2.73 -6.62
CA ALA A 131 8.74 1.51 -7.28
C ALA A 131 7.20 1.51 -7.45
N TRP A 132 6.46 1.91 -6.42
CA TRP A 132 5.01 2.05 -6.47
C TRP A 132 4.58 3.05 -7.55
N GLY A 133 5.31 4.17 -7.69
CA GLY A 133 5.06 5.17 -8.73
C GLY A 133 5.23 4.66 -10.16
N GLN A 134 5.97 3.57 -10.38
CA GLN A 134 6.09 2.91 -11.69
C GLN A 134 4.91 1.98 -12.01
N GLY A 135 4.07 1.64 -11.02
CA GLY A 135 2.77 0.99 -11.24
C GLY A 135 2.79 -0.53 -11.45
N HIS A 136 3.87 -1.23 -11.06
CA HIS A 136 4.01 -2.67 -11.31
C HIS A 136 3.71 -3.56 -10.09
N ASP A 137 3.67 -3.00 -8.89
CA ASP A 137 3.59 -3.77 -7.65
C ASP A 137 2.62 -3.14 -6.64
N TYR A 138 2.02 -3.98 -5.80
CA TYR A 138 1.21 -3.54 -4.66
C TYR A 138 2.07 -2.99 -3.53
N ALA A 139 1.57 -1.99 -2.81
CA ALA A 139 2.30 -1.36 -1.70
C ALA A 139 2.72 -2.38 -0.63
N GLU A 140 1.83 -3.32 -0.28
CA GLU A 140 2.11 -4.39 0.70
C GLU A 140 3.30 -5.27 0.26
N THR A 141 3.31 -5.68 -1.01
CA THR A 141 4.41 -6.46 -1.59
C THR A 141 5.73 -5.69 -1.58
N LEU A 142 5.68 -4.37 -1.76
CA LEU A 142 6.86 -3.50 -1.71
C LEU A 142 7.41 -3.37 -0.29
N VAL A 143 6.56 -3.33 0.74
CA VAL A 143 7.01 -3.35 2.14
C VAL A 143 7.82 -4.61 2.40
N GLU A 144 7.29 -5.79 2.10
CA GLU A 144 7.99 -7.06 2.31
C GLU A 144 9.30 -7.12 1.53
N ARG A 145 9.25 -6.83 0.22
CA ARG A 145 10.43 -6.86 -0.66
C ARG A 145 11.55 -5.95 -0.15
N HIS A 146 11.22 -4.72 0.24
CA HIS A 146 12.20 -3.77 0.72
C HIS A 146 12.67 -4.09 2.14
N ALA A 147 11.79 -4.57 3.03
CA ALA A 147 12.18 -5.02 4.36
C ALA A 147 13.21 -6.16 4.29
N GLN A 148 12.99 -7.16 3.43
CA GLN A 148 13.95 -8.24 3.19
C GLN A 148 15.26 -7.72 2.56
N ARG A 149 15.16 -6.86 1.54
CA ARG A 149 16.32 -6.32 0.82
C ARG A 149 17.25 -5.48 1.71
N TYR A 150 16.71 -4.76 2.68
CA TYR A 150 17.46 -3.94 3.63
C TYR A 150 17.71 -4.64 4.98
N GLN A 151 17.30 -5.92 5.11
CA GLN A 151 17.42 -6.73 6.33
C GLN A 151 16.87 -6.00 7.55
N LEU A 152 15.67 -5.43 7.42
CA LEU A 152 15.03 -4.66 8.48
C LEU A 152 14.56 -5.57 9.62
N SER A 153 14.68 -5.08 10.85
CA SER A 153 14.09 -5.75 12.01
C SER A 153 12.55 -5.75 11.92
N PRO A 154 11.83 -6.59 12.68
CA PRO A 154 10.37 -6.55 12.71
C PRO A 154 9.80 -5.17 13.08
N ALA A 155 10.47 -4.45 14.01
CA ALA A 155 10.08 -3.10 14.40
C ALA A 155 10.29 -2.10 13.24
N ASP A 156 11.44 -2.17 12.56
CA ASP A 156 11.75 -1.29 11.42
C ASP A 156 10.86 -1.56 10.22
N ARG A 157 10.45 -2.82 10.03
CA ARG A 157 9.44 -3.21 9.04
C ARG A 157 8.08 -2.58 9.37
N GLY A 158 7.67 -2.60 10.63
CA GLY A 158 6.45 -1.91 11.07
C GLY A 158 6.51 -0.41 10.78
N LEU A 159 7.65 0.23 11.04
CA LEU A 159 7.86 1.64 10.71
C LEU A 159 7.85 1.90 9.19
N LEU A 160 8.48 1.04 8.38
CA LEU A 160 8.44 1.13 6.92
C LEU A 160 7.00 1.06 6.40
N HIS A 161 6.19 0.13 6.93
CA HIS A 161 4.77 -0.02 6.59
C HIS A 161 3.99 1.25 6.93
N ALA A 162 4.12 1.73 8.17
CA ALA A 162 3.45 2.94 8.64
C ALA A 162 3.82 4.17 7.78
N ILE A 163 5.10 4.34 7.44
CA ILE A 163 5.55 5.44 6.57
C ILE A 163 4.98 5.29 5.15
N LEU A 164 5.10 4.11 4.53
CA LEU A 164 4.68 3.91 3.14
C LEU A 164 3.17 4.15 2.99
N PHE A 165 2.36 3.44 3.78
CA PHE A 165 0.91 3.57 3.70
C PHE A 165 0.43 4.94 4.15
N GLY A 166 1.05 5.52 5.17
CA GLY A 166 0.74 6.86 5.62
C GLY A 166 1.03 7.93 4.56
N VAL A 167 2.19 7.87 3.90
CA VAL A 167 2.51 8.79 2.80
C VAL A 167 1.54 8.64 1.64
N LEU A 168 1.17 7.41 1.26
CA LEU A 168 0.19 7.18 0.20
C LEU A 168 -1.21 7.70 0.59
N ARG A 169 -1.63 7.46 1.84
CA ARG A 169 -2.91 7.89 2.40
C ARG A 169 -3.05 9.42 2.49
N HIS A 170 -1.97 10.12 2.82
CA HIS A 170 -1.96 11.58 3.02
C HIS A 170 -1.24 12.34 1.90
N ARG A 171 -1.06 11.72 0.73
CA ARG A 171 -0.17 12.22 -0.33
C ARG A 171 -0.51 13.63 -0.79
N ARG A 172 -1.79 13.97 -0.97
CA ARG A 172 -2.19 15.30 -1.47
C ARG A 172 -1.91 16.39 -0.43
N VAL A 173 -2.20 16.11 0.84
CA VAL A 173 -1.88 17.03 1.95
C VAL A 173 -0.37 17.25 2.05
N LEU A 174 0.43 16.19 1.94
CA LEU A 174 1.89 16.30 1.94
C LEU A 174 2.39 17.10 0.73
N ASP A 175 1.83 16.86 -0.46
CA ASP A 175 2.16 17.61 -1.67
C ASP A 175 1.76 19.09 -1.57
N HIS A 176 0.64 19.38 -0.90
CA HIS A 176 0.19 20.74 -0.60
C HIS A 176 1.24 21.48 0.24
N TRP A 177 1.62 20.93 1.40
CA TRP A 177 2.63 21.55 2.27
C TRP A 177 3.98 21.73 1.56
N ILE A 178 4.40 20.75 0.75
CA ILE A 178 5.62 20.88 -0.06
C ILE A 178 5.51 22.07 -1.02
N SER A 179 4.37 22.24 -1.67
CA SER A 179 4.13 23.33 -2.63
C SER A 179 4.14 24.72 -1.98
N GLU A 180 3.65 24.83 -0.74
CA GLU A 180 3.69 26.08 0.03
C GLU A 180 5.10 26.43 0.53
N MET A 181 5.86 25.42 0.97
CA MET A 181 7.21 25.63 1.47
C MET A 181 8.22 25.87 0.35
N ARG A 182 8.02 25.26 -0.82
CA ARG A 182 8.94 25.30 -1.95
C ARG A 182 8.18 25.41 -3.27
N ARG A 183 8.32 26.56 -3.93
CA ARG A 183 7.87 26.76 -5.31
C ARG A 183 8.85 26.15 -6.32
N GLY A 184 8.32 25.72 -7.47
CA GLY A 184 9.10 25.24 -8.61
C GLY A 184 9.25 23.73 -8.73
N LYS A 185 9.86 23.27 -9.83
CA LYS A 185 10.02 21.84 -10.13
C LYS A 185 10.94 21.17 -9.11
N LEU A 186 10.53 20.02 -8.60
CA LEU A 186 11.30 19.20 -7.67
C LEU A 186 11.57 17.85 -8.32
N ASP A 187 12.77 17.33 -8.15
CA ASP A 187 13.07 15.96 -8.54
C ASP A 187 12.21 14.97 -7.74
N MET A 188 11.85 13.84 -8.33
CA MET A 188 10.96 12.86 -7.69
C MET A 188 11.59 12.32 -6.40
N ASP A 189 12.89 12.04 -6.41
CA ASP A 189 13.63 11.56 -5.24
C ASP A 189 13.51 12.53 -4.05
N ALA A 190 13.71 13.82 -4.31
CA ALA A 190 13.60 14.85 -3.28
C ALA A 190 12.14 15.02 -2.83
N ARG A 191 11.16 14.89 -3.73
CA ARG A 191 9.74 14.96 -3.38
C ARG A 191 9.32 13.82 -2.46
N ASP A 192 9.72 12.60 -2.77
CA ASP A 192 9.39 11.42 -1.97
C ASP A 192 10.02 11.49 -0.57
N LEU A 193 11.29 11.92 -0.48
CA LEU A 193 11.94 12.14 0.82
C LEU A 193 11.28 13.26 1.63
N LEU A 194 10.86 14.36 1.00
CA LEU A 194 10.10 15.40 1.70
C LEU A 194 8.76 14.88 2.21
N ARG A 195 8.02 14.09 1.41
CA ARG A 195 6.77 13.47 1.85
C ARG A 195 7.00 12.59 3.07
N ILE A 196 8.04 11.74 3.04
CA ILE A 196 8.43 10.88 4.16
C ILE A 196 8.78 11.71 5.39
N GLY A 197 9.63 12.74 5.25
CA GLY A 197 10.04 13.57 6.38
C GLY A 197 8.89 14.36 7.00
N LEU A 198 8.05 14.98 6.18
CA LEU A 198 6.89 15.73 6.64
C LEU A 198 5.87 14.83 7.32
N PHE A 199 5.59 13.65 6.75
CA PHE A 199 4.69 12.68 7.36
C PHE A 199 5.16 12.26 8.76
N GLN A 200 6.46 12.00 8.91
CA GLN A 200 7.03 11.62 10.20
C GLN A 200 6.93 12.71 11.26
N VAL A 201 7.20 13.97 10.88
CA VAL A 201 7.23 15.12 11.81
C VAL A 201 5.83 15.60 12.16
N LEU A 202 4.94 15.69 11.17
CA LEU A 202 3.64 16.34 11.31
C LEU A 202 2.50 15.37 11.65
N ILE A 203 2.64 14.08 11.32
CA ILE A 203 1.56 13.09 11.48
C ILE A 203 1.97 11.91 12.36
N LEU A 204 3.18 11.35 12.21
CA LEU A 204 3.65 10.28 13.11
C LEU A 204 4.26 10.79 14.43
N HIS A 205 4.50 12.09 14.55
CA HIS A 205 5.12 12.71 15.72
C HIS A 205 6.44 12.05 16.19
N ILE A 206 7.24 11.54 15.23
CA ILE A 206 8.61 11.09 15.54
C ILE A 206 9.43 12.30 16.00
N ALA A 207 10.31 12.09 16.98
CA ALA A 207 11.19 13.14 17.51
C ALA A 207 11.86 13.93 16.37
N ASP A 208 11.73 15.26 16.40
CA ASP A 208 12.05 16.14 15.27
C ASP A 208 13.47 15.96 14.76
N HIS A 209 14.44 15.97 15.67
CA HIS A 209 15.84 15.76 15.31
C HIS A 209 16.08 14.41 14.64
N ALA A 210 15.44 13.35 15.12
CA ALA A 210 15.57 12.02 14.53
C ALA A 210 14.92 11.96 13.15
N ALA A 211 13.68 12.44 13.00
CA ALA A 211 12.97 12.44 11.73
C ALA A 211 13.70 13.28 10.66
N VAL A 212 14.19 14.46 11.03
CA VAL A 212 14.92 15.36 10.12
C VAL A 212 16.27 14.75 9.73
N ASN A 213 17.11 14.38 10.70
CA ASN A 213 18.46 13.89 10.42
C ASN A 213 18.43 12.60 9.59
N GLU A 214 17.58 11.64 9.98
CA GLU A 214 17.45 10.38 9.24
C GLU A 214 16.92 10.59 7.82
N THR A 215 15.95 11.48 7.62
CA THR A 215 15.43 11.77 6.27
C THR A 215 16.47 12.50 5.41
N VAL A 216 17.24 13.41 6.00
CA VAL A 216 18.33 14.11 5.30
C VAL A 216 19.44 13.14 4.90
N GLU A 217 19.86 12.24 5.79
CA GLU A 217 20.90 11.25 5.50
C GLU A 217 20.48 10.24 4.42
N ALA A 218 19.18 9.94 4.30
CA ALA A 218 18.66 9.10 3.21
C ALA A 218 18.86 9.74 1.82
N GLY A 219 18.92 11.07 1.75
CA GLY A 219 19.07 11.84 0.51
C GLY A 219 20.50 11.86 -0.06
N LYS A 220 20.59 12.01 -1.38
CA LYS A 220 21.86 12.27 -2.09
C LYS A 220 22.44 13.63 -1.67
N ALA A 221 23.77 13.76 -1.69
CA ALA A 221 24.47 14.95 -1.19
C ALA A 221 23.93 16.29 -1.74
N ASN A 222 23.60 16.34 -3.03
CA ASN A 222 23.07 17.52 -3.70
C ASN A 222 21.66 17.96 -3.25
N ILE A 223 20.88 17.09 -2.61
CA ILE A 223 19.52 17.40 -2.13
C ILE A 223 19.45 17.56 -0.60
N ARG A 224 20.48 17.15 0.15
CA ARG A 224 20.49 17.20 1.63
C ARG A 224 20.20 18.58 2.20
N GLY A 225 20.82 19.62 1.62
CA GLY A 225 20.60 21.00 2.05
C GLY A 225 19.14 21.43 1.89
N LEU A 226 18.50 21.04 0.78
CA LEU A 226 17.09 21.32 0.53
C LEU A 226 16.18 20.58 1.53
N LEU A 227 16.40 19.27 1.72
CA LEU A 227 15.63 18.46 2.65
C LEU A 227 15.69 19.06 4.07
N ASN A 228 16.90 19.39 4.53
CA ASN A 228 17.10 19.96 5.86
C ASN A 228 16.41 21.32 6.02
N ALA A 229 16.52 22.21 5.02
CA ALA A 229 15.89 23.53 5.07
C ALA A 229 14.35 23.44 5.14
N VAL A 230 13.74 22.61 4.29
CA VAL A 230 12.28 22.45 4.25
C VAL A 230 11.77 21.78 5.52
N LEU A 231 12.39 20.69 5.97
CA LEU A 231 11.94 19.97 7.16
C LEU A 231 12.14 20.78 8.44
N ARG A 232 13.22 21.55 8.58
CA ARG A 232 13.39 22.47 9.72
C ARG A 232 12.35 23.58 9.73
N ARG A 233 11.97 24.11 8.56
CA ARG A 233 10.86 25.06 8.43
C ARG A 233 9.53 24.43 8.86
N ALA A 234 9.30 23.16 8.53
CA ALA A 234 8.11 22.43 8.98
C ALA A 234 8.08 22.27 10.51
N VAL A 235 9.19 21.85 11.11
CA VAL A 235 9.33 21.71 12.57
C VAL A 235 9.13 23.04 13.30
N GLY A 236 9.69 24.13 12.80
CA GLY A 236 9.55 25.44 13.46
C GLY A 236 8.15 26.04 13.42
N GLN A 237 7.25 25.53 12.56
CA GLN A 237 5.91 26.09 12.33
C GLN A 237 4.81 25.01 12.33
N LYS A 238 4.98 23.91 13.09
CA LYS A 238 4.03 22.76 13.06
C LYS A 238 2.57 23.17 13.21
N THR A 239 2.27 23.99 14.22
CA THR A 239 0.90 24.43 14.52
C THR A 239 0.30 25.13 13.31
N LYS A 240 1.03 26.07 12.70
CA LYS A 240 0.60 26.78 11.49
C LYS A 240 0.34 25.83 10.31
N TRP A 241 1.17 24.81 10.11
CA TRP A 241 0.95 23.84 9.02
C TRP A 241 -0.26 22.97 9.27
N LEU A 242 -0.51 22.55 10.51
CA LEU A 242 -1.75 21.85 10.86
C LEU A 242 -2.96 22.77 10.70
N GLU A 243 -2.81 24.05 11.02
CA GLU A 243 -3.88 25.03 10.90
C GLU A 243 -4.25 25.33 9.45
N SER A 244 -3.27 25.31 8.54
CA SER A 244 -3.47 25.53 7.10
C SER A 244 -4.47 24.54 6.46
N LEU A 245 -4.65 23.36 7.06
CA LEU A 245 -5.55 22.33 6.58
C LEU A 245 -7.02 22.77 6.53
N ASP A 246 -7.44 23.66 7.43
CA ASP A 246 -8.83 24.13 7.50
C ASP A 246 -9.24 24.92 6.25
N ASN A 247 -8.26 25.45 5.52
CA ASN A 247 -8.50 26.20 4.29
C ASN A 247 -8.52 25.33 3.04
N LEU A 248 -8.26 24.02 3.16
CA LEU A 248 -8.17 23.12 2.02
C LEU A 248 -9.56 22.69 1.51
N PRO A 249 -9.72 22.53 0.20
CA PRO A 249 -10.88 21.84 -0.36
C PRO A 249 -11.00 20.42 0.22
N PRO A 250 -12.21 19.88 0.45
CA PRO A 250 -12.40 18.56 1.05
C PRO A 250 -11.63 17.44 0.34
N ALA A 251 -11.60 17.44 -1.00
CA ALA A 251 -10.86 16.43 -1.76
C ALA A 251 -9.35 16.44 -1.46
N GLU A 252 -8.75 17.62 -1.28
CA GLU A 252 -7.33 17.76 -0.97
C GLU A 252 -7.06 17.42 0.51
N LEU A 253 -7.88 17.93 1.41
CA LEU A 253 -7.84 17.68 2.85
C LEU A 253 -7.85 16.17 3.18
N HIS A 254 -8.75 15.44 2.53
CA HIS A 254 -8.85 14.00 2.70
C HIS A 254 -8.01 13.21 1.70
N SER A 255 -7.14 13.85 0.89
CA SER A 255 -6.26 13.17 -0.07
C SER A 255 -6.95 12.27 -1.10
N HIS A 256 -8.15 12.64 -1.52
CA HIS A 256 -8.90 11.94 -2.56
C HIS A 256 -8.75 12.62 -3.94
N PRO A 257 -8.83 11.88 -5.06
CA PRO A 257 -8.88 12.46 -6.39
C PRO A 257 -10.14 13.32 -6.58
N ASP A 258 -10.01 14.45 -7.28
CA ASP A 258 -11.13 15.40 -7.48
C ASP A 258 -12.30 14.78 -8.21
N TRP A 259 -12.03 13.89 -9.17
CA TRP A 259 -13.08 13.17 -9.91
C TRP A 259 -13.89 12.24 -9.00
N LEU A 260 -13.25 11.64 -7.99
CA LEU A 260 -13.90 10.70 -7.08
C LEU A 260 -14.78 11.45 -6.08
N PHE A 261 -14.27 12.55 -5.52
CA PHE A 261 -15.07 13.43 -4.68
C PHE A 261 -16.29 13.99 -5.43
N LYS A 262 -16.10 14.49 -6.66
CA LYS A 262 -17.21 14.98 -7.50
C LYS A 262 -18.25 13.89 -7.76
N ARG A 263 -17.81 12.65 -7.99
CA ARG A 263 -18.70 11.50 -8.19
C ARG A 263 -19.50 11.20 -6.92
N TRP A 264 -18.86 11.06 -5.76
CA TRP A 264 -19.56 10.78 -4.51
C TRP A 264 -20.51 11.90 -4.11
N ARG A 265 -20.09 13.16 -4.25
CA ARG A 265 -20.95 14.32 -3.99
C ARG A 265 -22.22 14.29 -4.84
N LYS A 266 -22.12 13.88 -6.11
CA LYS A 266 -23.27 13.76 -7.02
C LYS A 266 -24.24 12.65 -6.59
N HIS A 267 -23.73 11.54 -6.06
CA HIS A 267 -24.55 10.37 -5.73
C HIS A 267 -25.11 10.39 -4.30
N TYR A 268 -24.36 10.92 -3.34
CA TYR A 268 -24.66 10.82 -1.91
C TYR A 268 -24.89 12.17 -1.23
N GLY A 269 -24.63 13.29 -1.89
CA GLY A 269 -24.62 14.61 -1.26
C GLY A 269 -23.26 15.00 -0.69
N LEU A 270 -23.12 16.24 -0.23
CA LEU A 270 -21.84 16.78 0.25
C LEU A 270 -21.41 16.14 1.57
N GLU A 271 -22.31 16.12 2.56
CA GLU A 271 -22.01 15.62 3.91
C GLU A 271 -21.60 14.15 3.90
N GLN A 272 -22.38 13.28 3.22
CA GLN A 272 -22.06 11.86 3.13
C GLN A 272 -20.79 11.60 2.31
N ALA A 273 -20.51 12.39 1.27
CA ALA A 273 -19.25 12.28 0.54
C ALA A 273 -18.04 12.62 1.42
N ILE A 274 -18.16 13.62 2.30
CA ILE A 274 -17.13 13.95 3.30
C ILE A 274 -17.00 12.81 4.31
N ALA A 275 -18.10 12.30 4.86
CA ALA A 275 -18.08 11.19 5.82
C ALA A 275 -17.40 9.93 5.26
N ILE A 276 -17.67 9.57 3.99
CA ILE A 276 -16.97 8.45 3.31
C ILE A 276 -15.46 8.73 3.21
N MET A 277 -15.07 9.95 2.83
CA MET A 277 -13.66 10.33 2.74
C MET A 277 -12.96 10.34 4.10
N GLU A 278 -13.65 10.74 5.17
CA GLU A 278 -13.16 10.68 6.53
C GLU A 278 -12.96 9.25 7.01
N TRP A 279 -13.94 8.39 6.77
CA TRP A 279 -13.87 6.97 7.09
C TRP A 279 -12.71 6.27 6.35
N ASN A 280 -12.51 6.55 5.06
CA ASN A 280 -11.38 6.00 4.29
C ASN A 280 -10.00 6.40 4.85
N GLN A 281 -9.93 7.47 5.65
CA GLN A 281 -8.69 7.94 6.25
C GLN A 281 -8.39 7.30 7.61
N GLN A 282 -9.31 6.49 8.13
CA GLN A 282 -9.11 5.69 9.32
C GLN A 282 -8.16 4.51 9.05
N PRO A 283 -7.44 4.01 10.07
CA PRO A 283 -6.80 2.70 9.99
C PRO A 283 -7.87 1.63 9.68
N ALA A 284 -7.53 0.67 8.82
CA ALA A 284 -8.44 -0.44 8.56
C ALA A 284 -8.55 -1.31 9.81
N GLU A 285 -9.79 -1.67 10.15
CA GLU A 285 -10.07 -2.68 11.18
C GLU A 285 -9.74 -4.07 10.64
N ASN A 286 -9.28 -4.94 11.53
CA ASN A 286 -8.89 -6.29 11.17
C ASN A 286 -10.05 -7.22 11.46
N PHE A 287 -10.53 -7.88 10.42
CA PHE A 287 -11.60 -8.87 10.50
C PHE A 287 -11.09 -10.21 10.01
N ALA A 288 -11.47 -11.28 10.70
CA ALA A 288 -11.31 -12.64 10.21
C ALA A 288 -12.64 -13.32 10.07
N ARG A 289 -12.70 -14.22 9.09
CA ARG A 289 -13.80 -15.17 8.95
C ARG A 289 -13.29 -16.54 9.35
N TYR A 290 -13.97 -17.16 10.29
CA TYR A 290 -13.65 -18.53 10.66
C TYR A 290 -14.07 -19.49 9.53
N ASN A 291 -13.21 -20.46 9.20
CA ASN A 291 -13.56 -21.48 8.21
C ASN A 291 -14.46 -22.54 8.88
N PRO A 292 -15.76 -22.63 8.54
CA PRO A 292 -16.67 -23.55 9.20
C PRO A 292 -16.37 -25.03 8.90
N LEU A 293 -15.53 -25.32 7.90
CA LEU A 293 -15.09 -26.69 7.57
C LEU A 293 -13.88 -27.16 8.38
N SER A 294 -13.29 -26.27 9.18
CA SER A 294 -12.18 -26.61 10.05
C SER A 294 -12.65 -27.55 11.15
N ALA A 295 -11.89 -28.61 11.40
CA ALA A 295 -12.15 -29.55 12.50
C ALA A 295 -11.76 -28.99 13.88
N GLN A 296 -11.08 -27.85 13.92
CA GLN A 296 -10.72 -27.16 15.15
C GLN A 296 -11.92 -26.35 15.68
N GLU A 297 -11.93 -26.02 16.95
CA GLU A 297 -12.87 -25.03 17.48
C GLU A 297 -12.40 -23.61 17.12
N CYS A 298 -13.34 -22.68 16.95
CA CYS A 298 -13.00 -21.30 16.61
C CYS A 298 -12.26 -20.64 17.78
N PRO A 299 -10.99 -20.21 17.61
CA PRO A 299 -10.21 -19.61 18.68
C PRO A 299 -10.50 -18.10 18.86
N LEU A 300 -11.43 -17.54 18.08
CA LEU A 300 -11.68 -16.09 18.02
C LEU A 300 -12.78 -15.69 19.02
N GLU A 301 -12.49 -14.70 19.85
CA GLU A 301 -13.31 -14.35 21.02
C GLU A 301 -14.34 -13.24 20.75
N SER A 302 -14.12 -12.40 19.73
CA SER A 302 -14.92 -11.19 19.48
C SER A 302 -15.73 -11.29 18.18
N PRO A 303 -16.90 -11.95 18.18
CA PRO A 303 -17.74 -12.01 16.99
C PRO A 303 -18.27 -10.63 16.61
N LEU A 304 -18.50 -10.43 15.32
CA LEU A 304 -19.11 -9.22 14.78
C LEU A 304 -20.63 -9.26 14.98
N ASP A 305 -21.17 -8.18 15.54
CA ASP A 305 -22.61 -8.04 15.75
C ASP A 305 -23.38 -8.13 14.42
N GLY A 306 -24.35 -9.04 14.37
CA GLY A 306 -25.24 -9.20 13.22
C GLY A 306 -24.62 -9.90 11.99
N VAL A 307 -23.37 -10.39 12.07
CA VAL A 307 -22.72 -11.11 10.96
C VAL A 307 -22.09 -12.42 11.45
N ASP A 308 -22.76 -13.53 11.16
CA ASP A 308 -22.32 -14.86 11.60
C ASP A 308 -20.98 -15.30 10.97
N GLY A 309 -20.12 -15.89 11.79
CA GLY A 309 -18.81 -16.40 11.39
C GLY A 309 -17.71 -15.37 11.14
N PHE A 310 -17.96 -14.08 11.38
CA PHE A 310 -16.96 -13.02 11.30
C PHE A 310 -16.60 -12.50 12.70
N TYR A 311 -15.33 -12.15 12.87
CA TYR A 311 -14.76 -11.77 14.16
C TYR A 311 -13.85 -10.56 13.98
N HIS A 312 -13.87 -9.66 14.96
CA HIS A 312 -12.89 -8.60 15.10
C HIS A 312 -11.59 -9.16 15.69
N ILE A 313 -10.45 -8.72 15.16
CA ILE A 313 -9.12 -9.11 15.63
C ILE A 313 -8.37 -7.87 16.11
N GLU A 314 -7.83 -7.96 17.33
CA GLU A 314 -6.89 -6.97 17.84
C GLU A 314 -5.45 -7.32 17.43
N GLY A 315 -4.69 -6.32 16.99
CA GLY A 315 -3.28 -6.48 16.62
C GLY A 315 -3.02 -6.67 15.11
N PRO A 316 -1.76 -6.77 14.69
CA PRO A 316 -1.39 -6.97 13.28
C PRO A 316 -1.76 -8.38 12.81
N VAL A 317 -2.24 -8.48 11.57
CA VAL A 317 -2.49 -9.74 10.85
C VAL A 317 -1.19 -10.29 10.27
#